data_AF-F2L6R2-F1
#
_entry.id   AF-F2L6R2-F1
#
_cell.length_a   1.000
_cell.length_b   1.000
_cell.length_c   1.000
_cell.angle_alpha   90.00
_cell.angle_beta   90.00
_cell.angle_gamma   90.00
#
_symmetry.space_group_name_H-M   'P 1'
#
loop_
_entity.id
_entity.type
_entity.pdbx_description
1 polymer ?
#
loop_
_entity_poly.entity_id
_entity_poly.type
_entity_poly.pdbx_seq_one_letter_code
_entity_poly.pdbx_strand_id
1 'polypeptide(L)'
;MPNDITDFFNWCDQVDVAVFAARRVHLDRYVTALAQRRPRTGRPAVASAVARKLTALGSKLAYLSRALKTPTIGRVWEDLAAQARDLNWSHEEYLTAVLERQVAERESAGTTMRIRTAHFPQVKTLEEFNLEHLPSLRRDVVAHPATATFVAKAENVILLGPPGLGKTHLAVGLGIKAAQAGYLASPASGPRRRTAGPG
;
A
#
# COMPACT_ATOMS: atom_id res chain seq x y z
N MET A 1 -22.90 17.59 25.39
CA MET A 1 -22.23 18.13 24.21
C MET A 1 -21.85 19.55 24.56
N PRO A 2 -20.56 19.88 24.61
CA PRO A 2 -19.79 20.13 23.40
C PRO A 2 -18.40 19.44 23.45
N ASN A 3 -17.99 18.82 22.35
CA ASN A 3 -16.69 18.16 22.23
C ASN A 3 -16.25 18.21 20.76
N ASP A 4 -16.65 19.31 20.13
CA ASP A 4 -16.53 19.55 18.70
C ASP A 4 -15.25 20.34 18.46
N ILE A 5 -14.64 20.16 17.30
CA ILE A 5 -13.41 20.88 16.91
C ILE A 5 -13.54 22.40 17.09
N THR A 6 -14.78 22.91 17.08
CA THR A 6 -15.22 24.25 17.43
C THR A 6 -14.76 24.73 18.82
N ASP A 7 -14.77 23.88 19.85
CA ASP A 7 -14.31 24.25 21.20
C ASP A 7 -12.80 24.51 21.23
N PHE A 8 -12.04 23.76 20.43
CA PHE A 8 -10.61 23.97 20.26
C PHE A 8 -10.33 25.24 19.47
N PHE A 9 -11.07 25.51 18.39
CA PHE A 9 -10.93 26.74 17.61
C PHE A 9 -11.27 27.99 18.43
N ASN A 10 -12.34 27.95 19.23
CA ASN A 10 -12.69 29.04 20.13
C ASN A 10 -11.64 29.25 21.24
N TRP A 11 -11.03 28.17 21.75
CA TRP A 11 -9.93 28.31 22.70
C TRP A 11 -8.68 28.91 22.04
N CYS A 12 -8.32 28.46 20.84
CA CYS A 12 -7.23 29.02 20.04
C CYS A 12 -7.39 30.52 19.79
N ASP A 13 -8.60 30.97 19.46
CA ASP A 13 -8.95 32.39 19.31
C ASP A 13 -8.77 33.17 20.63
N GLN A 14 -9.22 32.58 21.76
CA GLN A 14 -9.07 33.19 23.08
C GLN A 14 -7.62 33.33 23.56
N VAL A 15 -6.72 32.45 23.12
CA VAL A 15 -5.31 32.47 23.52
C VAL A 15 -4.36 33.02 22.45
N ASP A 16 -4.92 33.61 21.38
CA ASP A 16 -4.21 34.18 20.23
C ASP A 16 -3.21 33.20 19.59
N VAL A 17 -3.67 31.97 19.35
CA VAL A 17 -2.89 30.92 18.69
C VAL A 17 -3.56 30.57 17.38
N ALA A 18 -2.88 30.81 16.26
CA ALA A 18 -3.37 30.36 14.97
C ALA A 18 -3.51 28.83 14.96
N VAL A 19 -4.71 28.33 14.63
CA VAL A 19 -5.08 26.91 14.68
C VAL A 19 -4.06 26.02 13.96
N PHE A 20 -3.61 26.45 12.78
CA PHE A 20 -2.65 25.70 11.95
C PHE A 20 -1.18 25.84 12.39
N ALA A 21 -0.89 26.75 13.33
CA ALA A 21 0.42 26.92 13.93
C ALA A 21 0.53 26.29 15.33
N ALA A 22 -0.54 25.66 15.82
CA ALA A 22 -0.57 25.02 17.13
C ALA A 22 0.42 23.85 17.20
N ARG A 23 1.37 23.95 18.14
CA ARG A 23 2.35 22.91 18.45
C ARG A 23 1.96 22.13 19.71
N ARG A 24 2.68 21.05 20.01
CA ARG A 24 2.46 20.17 21.18
C ARG A 24 2.27 20.93 22.50
N VAL A 25 3.07 21.98 22.75
CA VAL A 25 2.93 22.84 23.94
C VAL A 25 1.56 23.53 24.05
N HIS A 26 0.92 23.87 22.94
CA HIS A 26 -0.43 24.46 22.92
C HIS A 26 -1.51 23.40 23.16
N LEU A 27 -1.32 22.18 22.64
CA LEU A 27 -2.21 21.06 22.90
C LEU A 27 -2.19 20.66 24.38
N ASP A 28 -1.01 20.60 25.00
CA ASP A 28 -0.87 20.29 26.43
C ASP A 28 -1.55 21.35 27.30
N ARG A 29 -1.46 22.62 26.89
CA ARG A 29 -2.14 23.74 27.56
C ARG A 29 -3.67 23.68 27.38
N TYR A 30 -4.16 23.31 26.20
CA TYR A 30 -5.58 23.11 25.93
C TYR A 30 -6.17 21.95 26.75
N VAL A 31 -5.47 20.82 26.80
CA VAL A 31 -5.85 19.64 27.61
C VAL A 31 -5.89 20.00 29.10
N THR A 32 -4.91 20.75 29.59
CA THR A 32 -4.89 21.24 30.98
C THR A 32 -6.09 22.16 31.27
N ALA A 33 -6.43 23.06 30.35
CA ALA A 33 -7.60 23.95 30.49
C ALA A 33 -8.92 23.18 30.45
N LEU A 34 -9.03 22.13 29.63
CA LEU A 34 -10.19 21.25 29.60
C LEU A 34 -10.35 20.46 30.90
N ALA A 35 -9.25 19.97 31.48
CA ALA A 35 -9.28 19.22 32.74
C ALA A 35 -9.74 20.07 33.93
N GLN A 36 -9.54 21.40 33.88
CA GLN A 36 -9.98 22.34 34.90
C GLN A 36 -11.45 22.77 34.76
N ARG A 37 -12.11 22.47 33.63
CA ARG A 37 -13.55 22.75 33.45
C ARG A 37 -14.40 21.80 34.31
N ARG A 38 -14.96 22.32 35.42
CA ARG A 38 -15.91 21.57 36.25
C ARG A 38 -17.21 21.30 35.47
N PRO A 39 -17.70 20.04 35.40
CA PRO A 39 -19.03 19.76 34.90
C PRO A 39 -20.11 20.32 35.84
N ARG A 40 -21.21 20.87 35.30
CA ARG A 40 -22.36 21.39 36.08
C ARG A 40 -23.07 20.31 36.93
N THR A 41 -22.77 19.04 36.71
CA THR A 41 -23.28 17.91 37.49
C THR A 41 -22.07 17.15 38.01
N GLY A 42 -21.76 17.26 39.30
CA GLY A 42 -20.54 16.78 39.94
C GLY A 42 -20.30 15.26 39.92
N ARG A 43 -20.18 14.64 38.73
CA ARG A 43 -19.66 13.29 38.54
C ARG A 43 -18.53 13.31 37.51
N PRO A 44 -17.37 12.71 37.81
CA PRO A 44 -16.28 12.59 36.85
C PRO A 44 -16.73 11.75 35.64
N ALA A 45 -16.18 12.05 34.46
CA ALA A 45 -16.37 11.22 33.28
C ALA A 45 -15.81 9.81 33.57
N VAL A 46 -16.71 8.85 33.75
CA VAL A 46 -16.37 7.46 34.07
C VAL A 46 -15.63 6.85 32.87
N ALA A 47 -14.70 5.92 33.08
CA ALA A 47 -14.01 5.16 32.02
C ALA A 47 -14.96 4.62 30.91
N SER A 48 -16.24 4.42 31.24
CA SER A 48 -17.31 4.04 30.31
C SER A 48 -17.64 5.08 29.23
N ALA A 49 -17.38 6.37 29.45
CA ALA A 49 -17.59 7.42 28.45
C ALA A 49 -16.46 7.46 27.42
N VAL A 50 -15.22 7.29 27.87
CA VAL A 50 -14.03 7.19 27.00
C VAL A 50 -14.10 5.92 26.15
N ALA A 51 -14.43 4.77 26.78
CA ALA A 51 -14.62 3.51 26.06
C ALA A 51 -15.67 3.63 24.96
N ARG A 52 -16.85 4.22 25.25
CA ARG A 52 -17.90 4.46 24.24
C ARG A 52 -17.44 5.34 23.08
N LYS A 53 -16.66 6.38 23.36
CA LYS A 53 -16.12 7.27 22.32
C LYS A 53 -15.12 6.52 21.42
N LEU A 54 -14.23 5.72 22.00
CA LEU A 54 -13.28 4.89 21.25
C LEU A 54 -13.99 3.84 20.39
N THR A 55 -15.02 3.18 20.92
CA THR A 55 -15.83 2.22 20.15
C THR A 55 -16.56 2.89 18.98
N ALA A 56 -17.12 4.09 19.19
CA ALA A 56 -17.78 4.85 18.13
C ALA A 56 -16.80 5.32 17.04
N LEU A 57 -15.57 5.69 17.42
CA LEU A 57 -14.52 6.03 16.46
C LEU A 57 -14.06 4.79 15.67
N GLY A 58 -13.88 3.65 16.34
CA GLY A 58 -13.54 2.39 15.67
C GLY A 58 -14.59 1.96 14.64
N SER A 59 -15.87 2.04 14.99
CA SER A 59 -16.96 1.72 14.05
C SER A 59 -17.02 2.71 12.88
N LYS A 60 -16.76 3.99 13.11
CA LYS A 60 -16.67 5.00 12.04
C LYS A 60 -15.47 4.75 11.12
N LEU A 61 -14.30 4.42 11.66
CA LEU A 61 -13.10 4.09 10.90
C LEU A 61 -13.30 2.84 10.05
N ALA A 62 -13.97 1.82 10.59
CA ALA A 62 -14.34 0.62 9.82
C ALA A 62 -15.27 0.95 8.64
N TYR A 63 -16.28 1.79 8.86
CA TYR A 63 -17.17 2.25 7.80
C TYR A 63 -16.42 3.06 6.72
N LEU A 64 -15.63 4.06 7.12
CA LEU A 64 -14.88 4.92 6.19
C LEU A 64 -13.87 4.11 5.39
N SER A 65 -13.16 3.17 6.03
CA SER A 65 -12.20 2.30 5.36
C SER A 65 -12.86 1.43 4.29
N ARG A 66 -14.08 0.95 4.55
CA ARG A 66 -14.87 0.21 3.55
C ARG A 66 -15.33 1.12 2.41
N ALA A 67 -15.86 2.30 2.72
CA ALA A 67 -16.35 3.26 1.72
C ALA A 67 -15.22 3.72 0.77
N LEU A 68 -14.03 3.96 1.30
CA LEU A 68 -12.84 4.38 0.54
C LEU A 68 -12.09 3.23 -0.14
N LYS A 69 -12.55 1.98 0.04
CA LYS A 69 -11.84 0.77 -0.43
C LYS A 69 -10.38 0.74 0.05
N THR A 70 -10.16 1.06 1.32
CA THR A 70 -8.87 0.99 2.02
C THR A 70 -8.92 -0.12 3.08
N PRO A 71 -8.98 -1.40 2.68
CA PRO A 71 -9.16 -2.52 3.60
C PRO A 71 -7.99 -2.70 4.55
N THR A 72 -6.77 -2.29 4.15
CA THR A 72 -5.58 -2.38 4.99
C THR A 72 -5.70 -1.44 6.17
N ILE A 73 -6.11 -0.18 5.94
CA ILE A 73 -6.33 0.80 7.01
C ILE A 73 -7.29 0.25 8.05
N GLY A 74 -8.44 -0.30 7.62
CA GLY A 74 -9.44 -0.87 8.52
C GLY A 74 -8.92 -2.01 9.40
N ARG A 75 -7.84 -2.70 8.98
CA ARG A 75 -7.20 -3.80 9.73
C ARG A 75 -6.07 -3.33 10.65
N VAL A 76 -5.32 -2.29 10.28
CA VAL A 76 -4.04 -1.95 10.94
C VAL A 76 -4.07 -0.67 11.77
N TRP A 77 -5.10 0.17 11.63
CA TRP A 77 -5.13 1.50 12.24
C TRP A 77 -5.03 1.46 13.78
N GLU A 78 -5.60 0.42 14.41
CA GLU A 78 -5.66 0.28 15.87
C GLU A 78 -4.31 -0.12 16.45
N ASP A 79 -3.65 -1.11 15.85
CA ASP A 79 -2.31 -1.55 16.22
C ASP A 79 -1.28 -0.41 16.05
N LEU A 80 -1.34 0.29 14.91
CA LEU A 80 -0.47 1.45 14.66
C LEU A 80 -0.78 2.61 15.61
N ALA A 81 -2.03 2.77 16.05
CA ALA A 81 -2.38 3.78 17.04
C ALA A 81 -1.87 3.43 18.43
N ALA A 82 -1.83 2.15 18.80
CA ALA A 82 -1.18 1.69 20.02
C ALA A 82 0.33 1.95 19.95
N GLN A 83 0.97 1.53 18.87
CA GLN A 83 2.40 1.77 18.64
C GLN A 83 2.77 3.26 18.65
N ALA A 84 1.95 4.12 18.04
CA ALA A 84 2.15 5.56 18.05
C ALA A 84 2.12 6.15 19.46
N ARG A 85 1.26 5.63 20.35
CA ARG A 85 1.22 6.05 21.76
C ARG A 85 2.46 5.60 22.51
N ASP A 86 2.86 4.35 22.32
CA ASP A 86 4.01 3.75 23.02
C ASP A 86 5.33 4.41 22.59
N LEU A 87 5.46 4.73 21.31
CA LEU A 87 6.65 5.37 20.72
C LEU A 87 6.54 6.90 20.66
N ASN A 88 5.46 7.46 21.21
CA ASN A 88 5.22 8.90 21.30
C ASN A 88 5.29 9.64 19.95
N TRP A 89 4.80 8.99 18.88
CA TRP A 89 4.73 9.53 17.52
C TRP A 89 3.86 10.78 17.46
N SER A 90 4.22 11.68 16.56
CA SER A 90 3.36 12.75 16.07
C SER A 90 2.15 12.19 15.30
N HIS A 91 1.14 13.03 15.08
CA HIS A 91 -0.05 12.64 14.30
C HIS A 91 0.33 12.39 12.84
N GLU A 92 1.29 13.15 12.33
CA GLU A 92 1.86 13.06 10.99
C GLU A 92 2.59 11.73 10.79
N GLU A 93 3.40 11.30 11.76
CA GLU A 93 4.10 9.99 11.73
C GLU A 93 3.10 8.83 11.74
N TYR A 94 2.08 8.89 12.61
CA TYR A 94 1.02 7.89 12.64
C TYR A 94 0.26 7.81 11.31
N LEU A 95 -0.19 8.95 10.78
CA LEU A 95 -0.92 9.00 9.52
C LEU A 95 -0.06 8.49 8.35
N THR A 96 1.22 8.87 8.33
CA THR A 96 2.17 8.41 7.32
C THR A 96 2.31 6.88 7.36
N ALA A 97 2.54 6.29 8.53
CA ALA A 97 2.68 4.83 8.68
C ALA A 97 1.41 4.08 8.24
N VAL A 98 0.22 4.59 8.57
CA VAL A 98 -1.06 4.01 8.14
C VAL A 98 -1.21 4.01 6.62
N LEU A 99 -0.87 5.14 5.98
CA LEU A 99 -0.96 5.29 4.52
C LEU A 99 0.09 4.45 3.79
N GLU A 100 1.33 4.44 4.26
CA GLU A 100 2.41 3.59 3.73
C GLU A 100 2.02 2.12 3.73
N ARG A 101 1.44 1.64 4.84
CA ARG A 101 0.99 0.25 4.93
C ARG A 101 -0.11 -0.06 3.90
N GLN A 102 -1.02 0.87 3.66
CA GLN A 102 -2.08 0.72 2.67
C GLN A 102 -1.54 0.74 1.23
N VAL A 103 -0.54 1.58 0.93
CA VAL A 103 0.11 1.63 -0.38
C VAL A 103 0.87 0.34 -0.65
N ALA A 104 1.70 -0.10 0.29
CA ALA A 104 2.49 -1.33 0.17
C ALA A 104 1.61 -2.57 -0.11
N GLU A 105 0.48 -2.70 0.58
CA GLU A 105 -0.46 -3.81 0.36
C GLU A 105 -1.16 -3.72 -1.01
N ARG A 106 -1.44 -2.52 -1.52
CA ARG A 106 -2.04 -2.35 -2.86
C ARG A 106 -1.04 -2.71 -3.96
N GLU A 107 0.21 -2.29 -3.81
CA GLU A 107 1.27 -2.62 -4.76
C GLU A 107 1.56 -4.12 -4.81
N SER A 108 1.60 -4.77 -3.64
CA SER A 108 1.79 -6.22 -3.55
C SER A 108 0.60 -6.97 -4.15
N ALA A 109 -0.64 -6.61 -3.78
CA ALA A 109 -1.85 -7.24 -4.31
C ALA A 109 -1.99 -7.04 -5.82
N GLY A 110 -1.69 -5.85 -6.35
CA GLY A 110 -1.71 -5.57 -7.78
C GLY A 110 -0.69 -6.42 -8.54
N THR A 111 0.50 -6.60 -7.99
CA THR A 111 1.55 -7.45 -8.57
C THR A 111 1.13 -8.92 -8.58
N THR A 112 0.63 -9.44 -7.45
CA THR A 112 0.13 -10.81 -7.35
C THR A 112 -1.02 -11.06 -8.33
N MET A 113 -1.96 -10.11 -8.44
CA MET A 113 -3.07 -10.20 -9.38
C MET A 113 -2.56 -10.27 -10.83
N ARG A 114 -1.64 -9.38 -11.24
CA ARG A 114 -1.07 -9.38 -12.58
C ARG A 114 -0.35 -10.70 -12.91
N ILE A 115 0.43 -11.23 -11.97
CA ILE A 115 1.09 -12.54 -12.14
C ILE A 115 0.06 -13.67 -12.26
N ARG A 116 -1.02 -13.64 -11.46
CA ARG A 116 -2.07 -14.66 -11.51
C ARG A 116 -2.86 -14.63 -12.82
N THR A 117 -3.23 -13.44 -13.29
CA THR A 117 -3.98 -13.25 -14.54
C THR A 117 -3.13 -13.52 -15.78
N ALA A 118 -1.80 -13.52 -15.66
CA ALA A 118 -0.90 -13.86 -16.75
C ALA A 118 -0.97 -15.32 -17.20
N HIS A 119 -1.51 -16.23 -16.38
CA HIS A 119 -1.58 -17.67 -16.68
C HIS A 119 -0.23 -18.31 -17.03
N PHE A 120 0.85 -17.93 -16.32
CA PHE A 120 2.14 -18.60 -16.49
C PHE A 120 2.04 -20.09 -16.12
N PRO A 121 2.66 -21.01 -16.89
CA PRO A 121 2.64 -22.46 -16.57
C PRO A 121 3.29 -22.78 -15.22
N GLN A 122 4.31 -22.03 -14.85
CA GLN A 122 4.99 -22.06 -13.55
C GLN A 122 5.47 -20.63 -13.23
N VAL A 123 5.56 -20.28 -11.94
CA VAL A 123 6.20 -19.03 -11.49
C VAL A 123 7.69 -19.31 -11.36
N LYS A 124 8.51 -18.67 -12.20
CA LYS A 124 9.98 -18.79 -12.17
C LYS A 124 10.62 -17.42 -12.27
N THR A 125 11.41 -17.05 -11.28
CA THR A 125 12.06 -15.73 -11.26
C THR A 125 13.30 -15.70 -12.15
N LEU A 126 13.74 -14.52 -12.60
CA LEU A 126 14.97 -14.43 -13.41
C LEU A 126 16.21 -14.80 -12.57
N GLU A 127 16.14 -14.59 -11.27
CA GLU A 127 17.18 -14.89 -10.29
C GLU A 127 17.43 -16.41 -10.17
N GLU A 128 16.41 -17.24 -10.41
CA GLU A 128 16.52 -18.71 -10.45
C GLU A 128 17.12 -19.24 -11.77
N PHE A 129 17.37 -18.36 -12.76
CA PHE A 129 17.87 -18.80 -14.05
C PHE A 129 19.37 -19.11 -14.00
N ASN A 130 19.74 -20.38 -14.20
CA ASN A 130 21.15 -20.76 -14.27
C ASN A 130 21.77 -20.40 -15.65
N LEU A 131 22.50 -19.29 -15.66
CA LEU A 131 23.25 -18.78 -16.82
C LEU A 131 24.42 -19.69 -17.26
N GLU A 132 24.89 -20.63 -16.43
CA GLU A 132 25.97 -21.56 -16.78
C GLU A 132 25.59 -22.48 -17.95
N HIS A 133 24.29 -22.74 -18.15
CA HIS A 133 23.78 -23.51 -19.28
C HIS A 133 23.76 -22.72 -20.60
N LEU A 134 24.05 -21.41 -20.55
CA LEU A 134 24.10 -20.50 -21.69
C LEU A 134 25.36 -19.59 -21.60
N PRO A 135 26.57 -20.16 -21.75
CA PRO A 135 27.81 -19.39 -21.61
C PRO A 135 27.96 -18.25 -22.65
N SER A 136 27.22 -18.31 -23.76
CA SER A 136 27.16 -17.25 -24.77
C SER A 136 26.17 -16.13 -24.46
N LEU A 137 25.27 -16.30 -23.47
CA LEU A 137 24.29 -15.29 -23.07
C LEU A 137 24.92 -14.31 -22.09
N ARG A 138 25.18 -13.09 -22.55
CA ARG A 138 25.71 -12.05 -21.68
C ARG A 138 24.65 -11.57 -20.69
N ARG A 139 25.05 -11.33 -19.43
CA ARG A 139 24.14 -10.90 -18.33
C ARG A 139 23.42 -9.59 -18.63
N ASP A 140 24.07 -8.66 -19.31
CA ASP A 140 23.50 -7.36 -19.67
C ASP A 140 22.32 -7.48 -20.64
N VAL A 141 22.33 -8.48 -21.52
CA VAL A 141 21.24 -8.76 -22.47
C VAL A 141 19.98 -9.26 -21.76
N VAL A 142 20.12 -9.86 -20.58
CA VAL A 142 18.99 -10.27 -19.73
C VAL A 142 18.58 -9.16 -18.77
N ALA A 143 19.55 -8.39 -18.26
CA ALA A 143 19.31 -7.29 -17.33
C ALA A 143 18.51 -6.15 -17.97
N HIS A 144 18.75 -5.83 -19.24
CA HIS A 144 18.03 -4.74 -19.91
C HIS A 144 16.53 -5.04 -20.09
N PRO A 145 16.09 -6.22 -20.57
CA PRO A 145 14.67 -6.57 -20.56
C PRO A 145 14.09 -6.75 -19.16
N ALA A 146 14.90 -7.11 -18.16
CA ALA A 146 14.45 -7.28 -16.77
C ALA A 146 13.95 -5.99 -16.10
N THR A 147 14.30 -4.81 -16.63
CA THR A 147 13.74 -3.52 -16.17
C THR A 147 12.33 -3.26 -16.71
N ALA A 148 11.79 -4.16 -17.53
CA ALA A 148 10.49 -4.03 -18.22
C ALA A 148 10.38 -2.79 -19.14
N THR A 149 11.50 -2.14 -19.47
CA THR A 149 11.49 -0.91 -20.30
C THR A 149 11.00 -1.17 -21.71
N PHE A 150 11.16 -2.41 -22.22
CA PHE A 150 10.60 -2.82 -23.51
C PHE A 150 9.07 -2.67 -23.56
N VAL A 151 8.37 -2.87 -22.43
CA VAL A 151 6.91 -2.69 -22.37
C VAL A 151 6.55 -1.22 -22.49
N ALA A 152 7.25 -0.34 -21.77
CA ALA A 152 7.05 1.11 -21.83
C ALA A 152 7.33 1.68 -23.23
N LYS A 153 8.30 1.10 -23.95
CA LYS A 153 8.67 1.49 -25.31
C LYS A 153 7.87 0.78 -26.42
N ALA A 154 6.95 -0.11 -26.07
CA ALA A 154 6.24 -0.98 -27.01
C ALA A 154 7.17 -1.80 -27.93
N GLU A 155 8.30 -2.26 -27.40
CA GLU A 155 9.26 -3.12 -28.08
C GLU A 155 8.97 -4.61 -27.82
N ASN A 156 9.28 -5.46 -28.80
CA ASN A 156 9.08 -6.91 -28.68
C ASN A 156 10.37 -7.61 -28.23
N VAL A 157 10.28 -8.47 -27.22
CA VAL A 157 11.38 -9.37 -26.81
C VAL A 157 11.14 -10.75 -27.40
N ILE A 158 12.02 -11.21 -28.29
CA ILE A 158 11.94 -12.53 -28.93
C ILE A 158 13.10 -13.40 -28.45
N LEU A 159 12.77 -14.56 -27.86
CA LEU A 159 13.75 -15.51 -27.36
C LEU A 159 13.97 -16.66 -28.36
N LEU A 160 15.15 -16.73 -28.96
CA LEU A 160 15.51 -17.72 -29.99
C LEU A 160 16.57 -18.72 -29.51
N GLY A 161 16.58 -19.91 -30.11
CA GLY A 161 17.65 -20.90 -29.98
C GLY A 161 17.16 -22.34 -29.79
N PRO A 162 18.06 -23.29 -29.47
CA PRO A 162 17.73 -24.70 -29.26
C PRO A 162 16.70 -24.96 -28.15
N PRO A 163 15.86 -26.01 -28.24
CA PRO A 163 14.98 -26.41 -27.15
C PRO A 163 15.79 -26.81 -25.90
N GLY A 164 15.20 -26.69 -24.71
CA GLY A 164 15.83 -27.09 -23.45
C GLY A 164 16.71 -26.03 -22.76
N LEU A 165 17.05 -24.92 -23.42
CA LEU A 165 17.91 -23.87 -22.87
C LEU A 165 17.16 -22.81 -22.02
N GLY A 166 16.00 -23.18 -21.44
CA GLY A 166 15.28 -22.31 -20.51
C GLY A 166 14.67 -21.03 -21.09
N LYS A 167 14.39 -20.95 -22.40
CA LYS A 167 13.63 -19.83 -23.01
C LYS A 167 12.29 -19.57 -22.33
N THR A 168 11.57 -20.64 -21.98
CA THR A 168 10.31 -20.53 -21.23
C THR A 168 10.52 -19.93 -19.84
N HIS A 169 11.63 -20.27 -19.17
CA HIS A 169 11.99 -19.66 -17.88
C HIS A 169 12.24 -18.16 -18.04
N LEU A 170 13.05 -17.76 -19.02
CA LEU A 170 13.30 -16.35 -19.31
C LEU A 170 12.02 -15.58 -19.66
N ALA A 171 11.14 -16.16 -20.49
CA ALA A 171 9.86 -15.54 -20.84
C ALA A 171 8.97 -15.33 -19.60
N VAL A 172 8.87 -16.34 -18.73
CA VAL A 172 8.12 -16.26 -17.48
C VAL A 172 8.74 -15.22 -16.54
N GLY A 173 10.05 -15.26 -16.34
CA GLY A 173 10.77 -14.33 -15.47
C GLY A 173 10.64 -12.88 -15.93
N LEU A 174 10.73 -12.62 -17.23
CA LEU A 174 10.49 -11.29 -17.80
C LEU A 174 9.03 -10.86 -17.62
N GLY A 175 8.07 -11.77 -17.79
CA GLY A 175 6.67 -11.51 -17.51
C GLY A 175 6.40 -11.15 -16.05
N ILE A 176 7.09 -11.80 -15.11
CA ILE A 176 7.03 -11.47 -13.68
C ILE A 176 7.63 -10.09 -13.41
N LYS A 177 8.79 -9.75 -14.00
CA LYS A 177 9.39 -8.41 -13.87
C LYS A 177 8.47 -7.32 -14.43
N ALA A 178 7.82 -7.57 -15.55
CA ALA A 178 6.81 -6.66 -16.11
C ALA A 178 5.60 -6.49 -15.17
N ALA A 179 5.11 -7.57 -14.56
CA ALA A 179 4.03 -7.52 -13.57
C ALA A 179 4.40 -6.75 -12.29
N GLN A 180 5.66 -6.89 -11.84
CA GLN A 180 6.24 -6.11 -10.73
C GLN A 180 6.37 -4.63 -11.10
N ALA A 181 6.72 -4.32 -12.36
CA ALA A 181 6.78 -2.96 -12.89
C ALA A 181 5.40 -2.35 -13.21
N GLY A 182 4.30 -3.05 -12.92
CA GLY A 182 2.94 -2.52 -13.09
C GLY A 182 2.20 -2.96 -14.35
N TYR A 183 2.86 -3.67 -15.27
CA TYR A 183 2.31 -4.03 -16.57
C TYR A 183 1.59 -5.38 -16.58
N LEU A 184 0.53 -5.49 -17.40
CA LEU A 184 -0.08 -6.78 -17.72
C LEU A 184 0.83 -7.54 -18.68
N ALA A 185 1.26 -8.73 -18.29
CA ALA A 185 2.04 -9.63 -19.12
C ALA A 185 1.27 -10.94 -19.29
N SER A 186 1.22 -11.50 -20.50
CA SER A 186 0.73 -12.86 -20.74
C SER A 186 1.68 -13.54 -21.72
N PRO A 187 2.12 -14.79 -21.45
CA PRO A 187 2.93 -15.53 -22.39
C PRO A 187 2.07 -15.92 -23.58
N ALA A 188 2.23 -15.23 -24.70
CA ALA A 188 1.70 -15.69 -25.96
C ALA A 188 2.52 -16.91 -26.40
N SER A 189 1.93 -18.11 -26.36
CA SER A 189 2.42 -19.18 -27.22
C SER A 189 2.23 -18.71 -28.67
N GLY A 190 3.25 -18.89 -29.50
CA GLY A 190 3.38 -18.27 -30.83
C GLY A 190 2.15 -18.41 -31.74
N PRO A 191 2.10 -17.68 -32.87
CA PRO A 191 0.91 -17.53 -33.68
C PRO A 191 0.26 -18.89 -33.94
N ARG A 192 -0.98 -19.08 -33.46
CA ARG A 192 -1.79 -20.21 -33.88
C ARG A 192 -1.86 -20.10 -35.39
N ARG A 193 -1.19 -21.01 -36.11
CA ARG A 193 -1.42 -21.20 -37.55
C ARG A 193 -2.92 -21.34 -37.69
N ARG A 194 -3.59 -20.31 -38.22
CA ARG A 194 -4.88 -20.49 -38.86
C ARG A 194 -4.59 -21.46 -39.99
N THR A 195 -4.92 -22.72 -39.79
CA THR A 195 -5.05 -23.66 -40.89
C THR A 195 -6.10 -23.07 -41.81
N ALA A 196 -5.66 -22.56 -42.97
CA ALA A 196 -6.56 -22.38 -44.09
C ALA A 196 -7.16 -23.77 -44.34
N GLY A 197 -8.48 -23.90 -44.16
CA GLY A 197 -9.20 -25.08 -44.60
C GLY A 197 -9.14 -25.17 -46.13
N PRO A 198 -9.06 -26.37 -46.70
CA PRO A 198 -9.24 -26.53 -48.14
C PRO A 198 -10.73 -26.37 -48.46
N GLY A 199 -11.04 -25.49 -49.42
CA GLY A 199 -12.40 -25.23 -49.90
C GLY A 199 -12.39 -24.07 -50.87
#